data_AF-X1F4E8-F1
#
_entry.id   AF-X1F4E8-F1
#
_cell.length_a   1.000
_cell.length_b   1.000
_cell.length_c   1.000
_cell.angle_alpha   90.00
_cell.angle_beta   90.00
_cell.angle_gamma   90.00
#
_symmetry.space_group_name_H-M   'P 1'
#
loop_
_entity.id
_entity.type
_entity.pdbx_description
1 polymer ?
#
loop_
_entity_poly.entity_id
_entity_poly.type
_entity_poly.pdbx_seq_one_letter_code
_entity_poly.pdbx_strand_id
1 'polypeptide(L)' 'MNKKVKCKGCGKIFEKRLLSKRGVCFECSLINQVECRKQMINKEGPYYEKWKAQHIAGLKAYIKRIEKEEK' A
#
# COMPACT_ATOMS: atom_id res chain seq x y z
N MET A 1 -10.32 -10.62 -27.45
CA MET A 1 -9.04 -11.27 -27.05
C MET A 1 -8.64 -10.82 -25.66
N ASN A 2 -8.42 -11.73 -24.72
CA ASN A 2 -7.89 -11.39 -23.39
C ASN A 2 -6.45 -10.88 -23.53
N LYS A 3 -6.21 -9.60 -23.21
CA LYS A 3 -4.85 -9.02 -23.24
C LYS A 3 -3.97 -9.73 -22.21
N LYS A 4 -2.89 -10.37 -22.66
CA LYS A 4 -1.88 -10.98 -21.78
C LYS A 4 -0.83 -9.93 -21.39
N VAL A 5 -0.46 -9.89 -20.12
CA VAL A 5 0.46 -8.90 -19.54
C VAL A 5 1.37 -9.57 -18.51
N LYS A 6 2.62 -9.11 -18.39
CA LYS A 6 3.57 -9.61 -17.39
C LYS A 6 3.26 -9.07 -15.99
N CYS A 7 3.33 -9.93 -14.98
CA CYS A 7 3.31 -9.53 -13.58
C CYS A 7 4.57 -8.71 -13.24
N LYS A 8 4.42 -7.57 -12.56
CA LYS A 8 5.55 -6.74 -12.14
C LYS A 8 6.41 -7.33 -11.01
N GLY A 9 5.89 -8.32 -10.28
CA GLY A 9 6.61 -8.97 -9.19
C GLY A 9 7.43 -10.16 -9.68
N CYS A 10 6.77 -11.16 -10.27
CA CYS A 10 7.42 -12.42 -10.67
C CYS A 10 7.71 -12.55 -12.18
N GLY A 11 7.33 -11.57 -13.01
CA GLY A 11 7.59 -11.58 -14.46
C GLY A 11 6.74 -12.54 -15.30
N LYS A 12 6.02 -13.49 -14.69
CA LYS A 12 5.15 -14.45 -15.38
C LYS A 12 4.02 -13.73 -16.14
N ILE A 13 3.57 -14.34 -17.25
CA ILE A 13 2.52 -13.79 -18.11
C ILE A 13 1.15 -14.26 -17.61
N PHE A 14 0.23 -13.31 -17.41
CA PHE A 14 -1.14 -13.56 -16.98
C PHE A 14 -2.12 -12.86 -17.92
N GLU A 15 -3.38 -13.29 -17.90
CA GLU A 15 -4.46 -12.46 -18.45
C GLU A 15 -4.57 -11.17 -17.61
N LYS A 16 -4.76 -10.02 -18.28
CA LYS A 16 -4.83 -8.71 -17.61
C LYS A 16 -5.87 -8.69 -16.48
N ARG A 17 -6.97 -9.42 -16.61
CA ARG A 17 -8.04 -9.52 -15.59
C ARG A 17 -7.60 -10.24 -14.30
N LEU A 18 -6.54 -11.06 -14.36
CA LEU A 18 -6.00 -11.81 -13.21
C LEU A 18 -4.91 -11.01 -12.46
N LEU A 19 -4.51 -9.86 -12.99
CA LEU A 19 -3.59 -8.95 -12.32
C LEU A 19 -4.38 -7.94 -11.48
N SER A 20 -3.83 -7.60 -10.32
CA SER A 20 -4.36 -6.50 -9.52
C SER A 20 -4.26 -5.16 -10.25
N LYS A 21 -4.92 -4.12 -9.75
CA LYS A 21 -4.78 -2.74 -10.25
C LYS A 21 -3.32 -2.26 -10.29
N ARG A 22 -2.44 -2.82 -9.45
CA ARG A 22 -1.01 -2.51 -9.41
C ARG A 22 -0.18 -3.29 -10.44
N GLY A 23 -0.78 -4.23 -11.16
CA GLY A 23 -0.13 -5.03 -12.20
C GLY A 23 0.66 -6.23 -11.66
N VAL A 24 0.30 -6.73 -10.48
CA VAL A 24 0.90 -7.93 -9.89
C VAL A 24 -0.12 -9.07 -9.82
N CYS A 25 0.35 -10.31 -9.94
CA CYS A 25 -0.49 -11.50 -9.78
C CYS A 25 -0.93 -11.67 -8.32
N PHE A 26 -1.89 -12.57 -8.11
CA PHE A 26 -2.42 -12.90 -6.79
C PHE A 26 -1.34 -13.28 -5.77
N GLU A 27 -0.41 -14.15 -6.16
CA GLU A 27 0.67 -14.62 -5.28
C GLU A 27 1.61 -13.49 -4.86
N CYS A 28 2.12 -12.69 -5.81
CA CYS A 28 2.94 -11.52 -5.50
C CYS A 28 2.18 -10.47 -4.68
N SER A 29 0.87 -10.34 -4.90
CA SER A 29 0.02 -9.47 -4.09
C SER A 29 -0.06 -9.96 -2.63
N LEU A 30 -0.22 -11.27 -2.40
CA LEU A 30 -0.23 -11.85 -1.06
C LEU A 30 1.11 -11.68 -0.35
N ILE A 31 2.23 -11.96 -1.03
CA ILE A 31 3.58 -11.76 -0.47
C ILE A 31 3.76 -10.31 0.01
N ASN A 32 3.39 -9.33 -0.84
CA ASN A 32 3.46 -7.92 -0.47
C ASN A 32 2.58 -7.56 0.73
N GLN A 33 1.40 -8.18 0.87
CA GLN A 33 0.52 -7.95 2.02
C GLN A 33 1.09 -8.54 3.32
N VAL A 34 1.66 -9.74 3.26
CA VAL A 34 2.33 -10.38 4.40
C VAL A 34 3.50 -9.53 4.86
N GLU A 35 4.33 -9.06 3.92
CA GLU A 35 5.48 -8.21 4.23
C GLU A 35 5.06 -6.86 4.84
N CYS A 36 4.07 -6.21 4.25
CA CYS A 36 3.47 -5.00 4.82
C CYS A 36 2.99 -5.24 6.25
N ARG A 37 2.29 -6.36 6.51
CA ARG A 37 1.81 -6.70 7.85
C ARG A 37 2.96 -6.89 8.84
N LYS A 38 4.03 -7.59 8.45
CA LYS A 38 5.22 -7.78 9.30
C LYS A 38 5.85 -6.43 9.67
N GLN A 39 6.08 -5.57 8.68
CA GLN A 39 6.61 -4.22 8.88
C GLN A 39 5.75 -3.38 9.83
N MET A 40 4.43 -3.46 9.69
CA MET A 40 3.50 -2.75 10.60
C MET A 40 3.51 -3.30 12.03
N ILE A 41 3.64 -4.62 12.22
CA ILE A 41 3.71 -5.25 13.55
C ILE A 41 5.03 -4.89 14.25
N ASN A 42 6.15 -5.03 13.54
CA ASN A 42 7.48 -4.76 14.05
C ASN A 42 7.80 -3.26 14.15
N LYS A 43 6.95 -2.41 13.55
CA LYS A 43 7.14 -0.96 13.47
C LYS A 43 8.46 -0.58 12.80
N GLU A 44 8.78 -1.25 11.71
CA GLU A 44 10.02 -1.06 10.96
C GLU A 44 9.78 -1.16 9.45
N GLY A 45 10.71 -0.64 8.67
CA GLY A 45 10.68 -0.75 7.21
C GLY A 45 9.81 0.29 6.49
N PRO A 46 9.89 0.32 5.15
CA PRO A 46 9.32 1.38 4.33
C PRO A 46 7.79 1.50 4.42
N TYR A 47 7.06 0.40 4.62
CA TYR A 47 5.59 0.47 4.77
C TYR A 47 5.19 1.18 6.07
N TYR A 48 5.87 0.85 7.17
CA TYR A 48 5.61 1.48 8.46
C TYR A 48 6.00 2.95 8.47
N GLU A 49 7.20 3.30 7.97
CA GLU A 49 7.64 4.70 7.93
C GLU A 49 6.71 5.57 7.07
N LYS A 50 6.24 5.04 5.94
CA LYS A 50 5.24 5.71 5.12
C LYS A 50 3.93 5.93 5.87
N TRP A 51 3.41 4.90 6.55
CA TRP A 51 2.20 5.00 7.35
C TRP A 51 2.35 6.05 8.45
N LYS A 52 3.47 6.00 9.19
CA LYS A 52 3.78 6.92 10.29
C LYS A 52 3.81 8.37 9.81
N ALA A 53 4.49 8.65 8.69
CA ALA A 53 4.53 9.99 8.11
C ALA A 53 3.13 10.51 7.74
N GLN A 54 2.32 9.68 7.10
CA GLN A 54 0.95 10.04 6.73
C GLN A 54 0.05 10.23 7.96
N HIS A 55 0.20 9.37 8.97
CA HIS A 55 -0.58 9.45 10.20
C HIS A 55 -0.27 10.75 10.98
N ILE A 56 1.01 11.09 11.13
CA ILE A 56 1.45 12.35 11.76
C ILE A 56 0.91 13.56 11.00
N ALA A 57 0.99 13.55 9.66
CA ALA A 57 0.45 14.64 8.85
C ALA A 57 -1.07 14.79 9.04
N GLY A 58 -1.81 13.68 9.08
CA GLY A 58 -3.24 13.67 9.35
C GLY A 58 -3.59 14.23 10.73
N LEU A 59 -2.86 13.83 11.77
CA LEU A 59 -3.05 14.35 13.13
C LEU A 59 -2.80 15.86 13.21
N LYS A 60 -1.74 16.37 12.57
CA LYS A 60 -1.46 17.81 12.52
C LYS A 60 -2.59 18.59 11.84
N ALA A 61 -3.11 18.09 10.74
CA ALA A 61 -4.24 18.72 10.04
C ALA A 61 -5.51 18.72 10.90
N TYR A 62 -5.75 17.64 11.64
CA TYR A 62 -6.89 17.53 12.55
C TYR A 62 -6.80 18.50 13.73
N ILE A 63 -5.63 18.57 14.40
CA ILE A 63 -5.39 19.51 15.51
C ILE A 63 -5.60 20.96 15.05
N LYS A 64 -5.03 21.34 13.90
CA LYS A 64 -5.20 22.68 13.34
C LYS A 64 -6.67 23.03 13.06
N ARG A 65 -7.49 22.03 12.72
CA ARG A 65 -8.93 22.23 12.52
C ARG A 65 -9.64 22.50 13.84
N ILE A 66 -9.34 21.71 14.89
CA ILE A 66 -9.90 21.93 16.23
C ILE A 66 -9.55 23.33 16.75
N GLU A 67 -8.27 23.73 16.68
CA GLU A 67 -7.82 25.06 17.14
C GLU A 67 -8.50 26.23 16.39
N LYS A 68 -8.96 25.99 15.16
CA LYS A 68 -9.69 26.97 14.37
C LYS A 68 -11.18 27.02 14.75
N GLU A 69 -11.76 25.89 15.15
CA GLU A 69 -13.16 25.80 15.58
C GLU A 69 -13.36 26.30 17.02
N GLU A 70 -12.31 26.28 17.85
CA GLU A 70 -12.31 26.82 19.22
C GLU A 70 -12.01 28.34 19.29
N LYS A 71 -11.69 28.99 18.15
CA LYS A 71 -11.45 30.44 18.04
C LYS A 71 -12.63 31.17 17.40
#